data_AF-A0A3D5D6P2-F1
#
_entry.id   AF-A0A3D5D6P2-F1
#
_cell.length_a   1.000
_cell.length_b   1.000
_cell.length_c   1.000
_cell.angle_alpha   90.00
_cell.angle_beta   90.00
_cell.angle_gamma   90.00
#
_symmetry.space_group_name_H-M   'P 1'
#
loop_
_entity.id
_entity.type
_entity.pdbx_description
1 polymer ?
#
loop_
_entity_poly.entity_id
_entity_poly.type
_entity_poly.pdbx_seq_one_letter_code
_entity_poly.pdbx_strand_id
1 'polypeptide(L)'
;MLPLLKKFCLNCHSTEEQEGELDLERFSSLESVRKASKVWVKVVEMMEDGEMPPKKEAQLSVAERKRFLGWIGDYLDAEALANAGDPGRVVLRRLSNAEYTYTIQDLTGVKLTPAREFPV
;
A
#
# COMPACT_ATOMS: atom_id res chain seq x y z
N MET A 1 7.61 -1.58 17.26
CA MET A 1 8.08 -1.59 15.86
C MET A 1 9.61 -1.51 15.77
N LEU A 2 10.28 -0.54 16.41
CA LEU A 2 11.76 -0.46 16.45
C LEU A 2 12.51 -1.78 16.78
N PRO A 3 12.07 -2.62 17.75
CA PRO A 3 12.75 -3.88 18.03
C PRO A 3 12.71 -4.87 16.87
N LEU A 4 11.64 -4.86 16.05
CA LEU A 4 11.52 -5.73 14.88
C LEU A 4 12.44 -5.26 13.75
N LEU A 5 12.50 -3.95 13.49
CA LEU A 5 13.44 -3.38 12.52
C LEU A 5 14.88 -3.74 12.87
N LYS A 6 15.28 -3.52 14.13
CA LYS A 6 16.64 -3.86 14.60
C LYS A 6 16.98 -5.33 14.43
N LYS A 7 16.01 -6.22 14.64
CA LYS A 7 16.24 -7.66 14.60
C LYS A 7 16.24 -8.25 13.18
N PHE A 8 15.40 -7.71 12.30
CA PHE A 8 15.09 -8.36 11.02
C PHE A 8 15.45 -7.53 9.78
N CYS A 9 15.77 -6.24 9.93
CA CYS A 9 15.99 -5.34 8.80
C CYS A 9 17.38 -4.68 8.83
N LEU A 10 17.85 -4.22 9.99
CA LEU A 10 19.06 -3.38 10.06
C LEU A 10 20.37 -4.13 9.81
N ASN A 11 20.37 -5.45 9.74
CA ASN A 11 21.59 -6.20 9.35
C ASN A 11 21.96 -5.94 7.87
N CYS A 12 20.97 -5.67 7.01
CA CYS A 12 21.15 -5.46 5.57
C CYS A 12 20.74 -4.06 5.08
N HIS A 13 19.95 -3.33 5.88
CA HIS A 13 19.37 -2.03 5.52
C HIS A 13 19.64 -0.98 6.60
N SER A 14 20.90 -0.79 6.95
CA SER A 14 21.43 0.20 7.91
C SER A 14 22.26 1.28 7.21
N THR A 15 22.80 2.23 7.96
CA THR A 15 23.76 3.19 7.40
C THR A 15 25.06 2.49 6.98
N GLU A 16 25.45 1.42 7.68
CA GLU A 16 26.66 0.63 7.39
C GLU A 16 26.47 -0.30 6.18
N GLU A 17 25.34 -1.00 6.09
CA GLU A 17 25.02 -1.94 5.02
C GLU A 17 23.72 -1.53 4.32
N GLN A 18 23.78 -1.20 3.03
CA GLN A 18 22.67 -0.58 2.27
C GLN A 18 22.25 -1.46 1.11
N GLU A 19 21.92 -2.73 1.37
CA GLU A 19 21.41 -3.63 0.34
C GLU A 19 20.15 -3.03 -0.31
N GLY A 20 20.11 -3.05 -1.64
CA GLY A 20 19.01 -2.46 -2.40
C GLY A 20 18.90 -0.93 -2.26
N GLU A 21 20.01 -0.25 -1.94
CA GLU A 21 20.08 1.22 -1.77
C GLU A 21 19.15 1.76 -0.65
N LEU A 22 18.89 0.91 0.35
CA LEU A 22 17.98 1.23 1.45
C LEU A 22 18.72 1.34 2.78
N ASP A 23 18.76 2.55 3.33
CA ASP A 23 19.11 2.81 4.73
C ASP A 23 17.83 3.12 5.52
N LEU A 24 17.50 2.27 6.52
CA LEU A 24 16.37 2.46 7.42
C LEU A 24 16.72 3.25 8.69
N GLU A 25 18.01 3.39 9.05
CA GLU A 25 18.46 4.14 10.22
C GLU A 25 18.34 5.65 10.03
N ARG A 26 18.39 6.13 8.79
CA ARG A 26 18.10 7.54 8.46
C ARG A 26 16.71 7.99 8.91
N PHE A 27 15.78 7.05 9.15
CA PHE A 27 14.44 7.33 9.65
C PHE A 27 14.38 7.44 11.18
N SER A 28 15.14 8.39 11.73
CA SER A 28 15.32 8.58 13.18
C SER A 28 14.17 9.32 13.86
N SER A 29 13.25 9.91 13.09
CA SER A 29 12.10 10.64 13.62
C SER A 29 10.82 10.35 12.83
N LEU A 30 9.66 10.53 13.44
CA LEU A 30 8.39 10.36 12.73
C LEU A 30 8.30 11.29 11.50
N GLU A 31 8.84 12.51 11.59
CA GLU A 31 8.87 13.44 10.45
C GLU A 31 9.67 12.88 9.26
N SER A 32 10.81 12.24 9.51
CA SER A 32 11.60 11.61 8.45
C SER A 32 10.88 10.42 7.80
N VAL A 33 10.11 9.66 8.59
CA VAL A 33 9.25 8.57 8.11
C VAL A 33 8.14 9.14 7.20
N ARG A 34 7.46 10.22 7.65
CA ARG A 34 6.39 10.94 6.91
C ARG A 34 6.82 11.41 5.53
N LYS A 35 8.01 11.99 5.43
CA LYS A 35 8.56 12.47 4.15
C LYS A 35 8.92 11.35 3.18
N ALA A 36 8.95 10.10 3.63
CA ALA A 36 9.41 8.95 2.85
C ALA A 36 8.34 7.84 2.71
N SER A 37 7.05 8.19 2.64
CA SER A 37 5.94 7.23 2.50
C SER A 37 6.16 6.18 1.40
N LYS A 38 6.72 6.56 0.25
CA LYS A 38 7.05 5.64 -0.86
C LYS A 38 8.00 4.51 -0.45
N VAL A 39 8.97 4.79 0.42
CA VAL A 39 9.91 3.77 0.92
C VAL A 39 9.15 2.76 1.76
N TRP A 40 8.26 3.22 2.63
CA TRP A 40 7.47 2.35 3.50
C TRP A 40 6.44 1.52 2.74
N VAL A 41 5.83 2.07 1.66
CA VAL A 41 5.02 1.29 0.72
C VAL A 41 5.85 0.15 0.12
N LYS A 42 7.08 0.45 -0.33
CA LYS A 42 7.95 -0.59 -0.90
C LYS A 42 8.34 -1.66 0.14
N VAL A 43 8.61 -1.27 1.38
CA VAL A 43 8.87 -2.20 2.48
C VAL A 43 7.68 -3.13 2.71
N VAL A 44 6.45 -2.60 2.68
CA VAL A 44 5.22 -3.41 2.78
C VAL A 44 5.13 -4.40 1.63
N GLU A 45 5.28 -3.96 0.38
CA GLU A 45 5.24 -4.84 -0.80
C GLU A 45 6.24 -6.01 -0.67
N MET A 46 7.52 -5.71 -0.40
CA MET A 46 8.57 -6.74 -0.28
C MET A 46 8.29 -7.75 0.85
N MET A 47 7.62 -7.29 1.91
CA MET A 47 7.22 -8.15 3.03
C MET A 47 5.97 -8.96 2.68
N GLU A 48 4.99 -8.40 1.98
CA GLU A 48 3.78 -9.12 1.56
C GLU A 48 4.10 -10.19 0.51
N ASP A 49 5.00 -9.89 -0.42
CA ASP A 49 5.49 -10.83 -1.44
C ASP A 49 6.40 -11.92 -0.85
N GLY A 50 6.81 -11.79 0.41
CA GLY A 50 7.67 -12.76 1.09
C GLY A 50 9.11 -12.76 0.58
N GLU A 51 9.52 -11.72 -0.14
CA GLU A 51 10.90 -11.51 -0.59
C GLU A 51 11.79 -11.11 0.59
N MET A 52 11.22 -10.39 1.57
CA MET A 52 11.91 -9.95 2.78
C MET A 52 11.34 -10.57 4.07
N PRO A 53 12.21 -10.93 5.03
CA PRO A 53 13.67 -11.09 4.89
C PRO A 53 14.03 -12.26 3.94
N PRO A 54 15.23 -12.28 3.31
CA PRO A 54 15.63 -13.36 2.42
C PRO A 54 15.62 -14.73 3.13
N LYS A 55 15.39 -15.82 2.40
CA LYS A 55 15.22 -17.18 2.97
C LYS A 55 16.35 -17.66 3.88
N LYS A 56 17.56 -17.11 3.74
CA LYS A 56 18.74 -17.46 4.55
C LYS A 56 18.82 -16.68 5.87
N GLU A 57 18.05 -15.60 5.98
CA GLU A 57 18.02 -14.72 7.14
C GLU A 57 16.93 -15.11 8.13
N ALA A 58 17.06 -14.60 9.36
CA ALA A 58 16.08 -14.79 10.41
C ALA A 58 14.69 -14.29 9.95
N GLN A 59 13.70 -15.19 10.00
CA GLN A 59 12.34 -14.87 9.58
C GLN A 59 11.49 -14.35 10.73
N LEU A 60 10.57 -13.45 10.42
CA LEU A 60 9.53 -13.04 11.36
C LEU A 60 8.53 -14.19 11.55
N SER A 61 8.07 -14.41 12.77
CA SER A 61 6.88 -15.23 12.98
C SER A 61 5.66 -14.61 12.32
N VAL A 62 4.63 -15.41 12.04
CA VAL A 62 3.36 -14.92 11.46
C VAL A 62 2.76 -13.77 12.29
N ALA A 63 2.84 -13.87 13.62
CA ALA A 63 2.34 -12.83 14.52
C ALA A 63 3.17 -11.55 14.47
N GLU A 64 4.50 -11.65 14.39
CA GLU A 64 5.41 -10.50 14.24
C GLU A 64 5.23 -9.83 12.88
N ARG A 65 5.13 -10.60 11.79
CA ARG A 65 4.87 -10.10 10.44
C ARG A 65 3.55 -9.35 10.38
N LYS A 66 2.47 -9.94 10.92
CA LYS A 66 1.15 -9.28 10.99
C LYS A 66 1.21 -7.99 11.80
N ARG A 67 1.91 -7.97 12.93
CA ARG A 67 2.06 -6.78 13.76
C ARG A 67 2.87 -5.68 13.07
N PHE A 68 3.90 -6.07 12.33
CA PHE A 68 4.75 -5.15 11.58
C PHE A 68 3.98 -4.49 10.44
N LEU A 69 3.35 -5.30 9.58
CA LEU A 69 2.55 -4.82 8.46
C LEU A 69 1.36 -3.98 8.92
N GLY A 70 0.64 -4.40 9.97
CA GLY A 70 -0.48 -3.64 10.51
C GLY A 70 -0.05 -2.25 10.98
N TRP A 71 1.07 -2.15 11.69
CA TRP A 71 1.58 -0.84 12.14
C TRP A 71 1.93 0.08 10.96
N ILE A 72 2.59 -0.44 9.91
CA ILE A 72 2.96 0.38 8.75
C ILE A 72 1.71 0.78 7.96
N GLY A 73 0.75 -0.13 7.81
CA GLY A 73 -0.54 0.12 7.18
C GLY A 73 -1.30 1.25 7.88
N ASP A 74 -1.51 1.16 9.19
CA ASP A 74 -2.19 2.19 9.98
C ASP A 74 -1.52 3.57 9.81
N TYR A 75 -0.19 3.59 9.76
CA TYR A 75 0.59 4.80 9.52
C TYR A 75 0.39 5.35 8.10
N LEU A 76 0.48 4.50 7.07
CA LEU A 76 0.30 4.92 5.67
C LEU A 76 -1.11 5.43 5.41
N ASP A 77 -2.13 4.80 6.02
CA ASP A 77 -3.51 5.24 5.94
C ASP A 77 -3.70 6.61 6.60
N ALA A 78 -3.11 6.81 7.78
CA ALA A 78 -3.14 8.11 8.46
C ALA A 78 -2.45 9.22 7.64
N GLU A 79 -1.31 8.91 7.01
CA GLU A 79 -0.63 9.85 6.12
C GLU A 79 -1.42 10.13 4.84
N ALA A 80 -2.02 9.11 4.24
CA ALA A 80 -2.87 9.27 3.06
C ALA A 80 -4.06 10.18 3.39
N LEU A 81 -4.72 9.97 4.53
CA LEU A 81 -5.83 10.79 4.98
C LEU A 81 -5.40 12.24 5.26
N ALA A 82 -4.25 12.44 5.90
CA ALA A 82 -3.72 13.78 6.18
C ALA A 82 -3.36 14.56 4.91
N ASN A 83 -2.98 13.85 3.83
CA ASN A 83 -2.56 14.44 2.56
C ASN A 83 -3.62 14.33 1.44
N ALA A 84 -4.79 13.76 1.70
CA ALA A 84 -5.83 13.52 0.69
C ALA A 84 -6.32 14.82 0.04
N GLY A 85 -6.23 15.94 0.76
CA GLY A 85 -6.74 17.23 0.33
C GLY A 85 -8.26 17.23 0.13
N ASP A 86 -8.78 18.33 -0.39
CA ASP A 86 -10.13 18.35 -0.95
C ASP A 86 -10.03 17.86 -2.40
N PRO A 87 -10.68 16.75 -2.79
CA PRO A 87 -10.72 16.32 -4.20
C PRO A 87 -11.45 17.33 -5.10
N GLY A 88 -12.03 18.38 -4.50
CA GLY A 88 -12.84 19.39 -5.14
C GLY A 88 -14.22 18.85 -5.46
N ARG A 89 -14.91 19.52 -6.38
CA ARG A 89 -16.21 19.05 -6.87
C ARG A 89 -16.01 17.76 -7.69
N VAL A 90 -16.25 16.62 -7.07
CA VAL A 90 -16.33 15.33 -7.75
C VAL A 90 -17.55 15.34 -8.66
N VAL A 91 -17.32 15.66 -9.95
CA VAL A 91 -18.36 15.52 -10.97
C VAL A 91 -18.59 14.03 -11.23
N LEU A 92 -19.86 13.64 -11.38
CA LEU A 92 -20.19 12.28 -11.81
C LEU A 92 -19.47 12.01 -13.12
N ARG A 93 -18.58 11.01 -13.13
CA ARG A 93 -17.96 10.53 -14.36
C ARG A 93 -19.02 9.81 -15.17
N ARG A 94 -19.05 10.05 -16.49
CA ARG A 94 -19.93 9.32 -17.39
C ARG A 94 -19.45 7.87 -17.41
N LEU A 95 -20.36 6.93 -17.11
CA LEU A 95 -20.10 5.52 -17.32
C LEU A 95 -19.91 5.26 -18.81
N SER A 96 -18.88 4.50 -19.16
CA SER A 96 -18.78 3.87 -20.47
C SER A 96 -19.99 2.96 -20.71
N ASN A 97 -20.23 2.63 -21.98
CA ASN A 97 -21.30 1.70 -22.37
C ASN A 97 -21.21 0.35 -21.64
N ALA A 98 -19.99 -0.14 -21.40
CA ALA A 98 -19.75 -1.36 -20.65
C ALA A 98 -20.09 -1.18 -19.16
N GLU A 99 -19.55 -0.14 -18.51
CA GLU A 99 -19.81 0.14 -17.10
C GLU A 99 -21.30 0.35 -16.82
N TYR A 100 -22.01 1.07 -17.68
CA TYR A 100 -23.46 1.25 -17.56
C TYR A 100 -24.22 -0.07 -17.68
N THR A 101 -23.85 -0.90 -18.66
CA THR A 101 -24.48 -2.21 -18.87
C THR A 101 -24.30 -3.12 -17.67
N TYR A 102 -23.08 -3.28 -17.17
CA TYR A 102 -22.81 -4.13 -16.01
C TYR A 102 -23.45 -3.58 -14.73
N THR A 103 -23.41 -2.26 -14.52
CA THR A 103 -24.07 -1.63 -13.37
C THR A 103 -25.58 -1.92 -13.34
N ILE A 104 -26.28 -1.82 -14.48
CA ILE A 104 -27.72 -2.14 -14.55
C ILE A 104 -27.97 -3.62 -14.30
N GLN A 105 -27.15 -4.52 -14.85
CA GLN A 105 -27.28 -5.96 -14.60
C GLN A 105 -27.07 -6.31 -13.14
N ASP A 106 -26.04 -5.74 -12.50
CA ASP A 106 -25.69 -6.01 -11.11
C ASP A 106 -26.74 -5.48 -10.14
N LEU A 107 -27.23 -4.25 -10.37
CA LEU A 107 -28.22 -3.63 -9.49
C LEU A 107 -29.62 -4.25 -9.62
N THR A 108 -29.98 -4.74 -10.80
CA THR A 108 -31.35 -5.22 -11.07
C THR A 108 -31.47 -6.73 -11.17
N GLY A 109 -30.36 -7.45 -11.37
CA GLY A 109 -30.34 -8.88 -11.68
C GLY A 109 -30.83 -9.23 -13.09
N VAL A 110 -31.20 -8.24 -13.91
CA VAL A 110 -31.74 -8.45 -15.26
C VAL A 110 -30.63 -8.32 -16.29
N LYS A 111 -30.46 -9.33 -17.15
CA LYS A 111 -29.46 -9.34 -18.24
C LYS A 111 -29.84 -8.42 -19.40
N LEU A 112 -29.87 -7.11 -19.16
CA LEU A 112 -30.12 -6.09 -20.19
C LEU A 112 -28.80 -5.66 -20.86
N THR A 113 -28.87 -5.22 -22.12
CA THR A 113 -27.75 -4.58 -22.81
C THR A 113 -28.16 -3.21 -23.37
N PRO A 114 -28.46 -2.21 -22.51
CA PRO A 114 -29.04 -0.93 -22.93
C PRO A 114 -28.14 -0.17 -23.92
N ALA A 115 -26.82 -0.36 -23.80
CA ALA A 115 -25.85 0.32 -24.62
C ALA A 115 -25.93 0.00 -26.12
N ARG A 116 -26.65 -1.07 -26.54
CA ARG A 116 -26.91 -1.36 -27.96
C ARG A 116 -27.85 -0.36 -28.62
N GLU A 117 -28.71 0.27 -27.82
CA GLU A 117 -29.72 1.24 -28.29
C GLU A 117 -29.19 2.69 -28.21
N PHE A 118 -27.96 2.89 -27.75
CA PHE A 118 -27.39 4.22 -27.63
C PHE A 118 -26.89 4.73 -28.99
N PRO A 119 -27.06 6.03 -29.30
CA PRO A 119 -26.50 6.62 -30.51
C PRO A 119 -24.96 6.50 -30.53
N VAL A 120 -24.41 6.26 -31.73
CA VAL A 120 -22.97 6.37 -32.03
C VAL A 120 -22.56 7.80 -32.35
#